data_AF-A0AAV2VXK2-F1
#
_entry.id   AF-A0AAV2VXK2-F1
#
_cell.length_a   1.000
_cell.length_b   1.000
_cell.length_c   1.000
_cell.angle_alpha   90.00
_cell.angle_beta   90.00
_cell.angle_gamma   90.00
#
_symmetry.space_group_name_H-M   'P 1'
#
loop_
_entity.id
_entity.type
_entity.pdbx_description
1 polymer ?
#
loop_
_entity_poly.entity_id
_entity_poly.type
_entity_poly.pdbx_seq_one_letter_code
_entity_poly.pdbx_strand_id
1 'polypeptide(L)'
;MPRAIGSIEKLGLKEIHETDAVFRESPLPYFNWSWPFLSFFTWAVALRVLWLFGFATNGESIKTARARAQTGAGKLHQYATEHGSVFLLGHGIMNRLIAKELSSKGWKKVESNGENYWSYSVYERL
;
A
#
# COMPACT_ATOMS: atom_id res chain seq x y z
N MET A 1 -4.99 9.52 5.04
CA MET A 1 -5.16 9.25 6.50
C MET A 1 -4.37 10.29 7.27
N PRO A 2 -4.84 10.78 8.44
CA PRO A 2 -4.17 11.84 9.21
C PRO A 2 -2.69 11.54 9.50
N ARG A 3 -2.37 10.27 9.79
CA ARG A 3 -0.99 9.80 10.04
C ARG A 3 -0.02 9.91 8.86
N ALA A 4 -0.52 9.81 7.62
CA ALA A 4 0.31 9.97 6.42
C ALA A 4 0.60 11.46 6.15
N ILE A 5 -0.38 12.33 6.38
CA ILE A 5 -0.24 13.78 6.20
C ILE A 5 0.80 14.34 7.18
N GLY A 6 0.71 13.98 8.46
CA GLY A 6 1.69 14.42 9.48
C GLY A 6 3.12 13.88 9.27
N SER A 7 3.29 12.88 8.40
CA SER A 7 4.61 12.37 8.02
C SER A 7 5.21 13.16 6.85
N ILE A 8 4.36 13.63 5.91
CA ILE A 8 4.79 14.49 4.80
C ILE A 8 5.23 15.87 5.32
N GLU A 9 4.49 16.43 6.28
CA GLU A 9 4.84 17.70 6.94
C GLU A 9 6.24 17.65 7.59
N LYS A 10 6.62 16.52 8.18
CA LYS A 10 7.94 16.31 8.79
C LYS A 10 9.06 16.11 7.79
N LEU A 11 8.76 15.68 6.56
CA LEU A 11 9.75 15.53 5.49
C LEU A 11 10.11 16.87 4.82
N GLY A 12 9.43 17.98 5.16
CA GLY A 12 9.66 19.29 4.54
C GLY A 12 9.18 19.37 3.08
N LEU A 13 8.43 18.37 2.61
CA LEU A 13 7.80 18.35 1.29
C LEU A 13 6.61 19.30 1.33
N LYS A 14 6.78 20.53 0.82
CA LYS A 14 5.76 21.59 0.81
C LYS A 14 4.60 21.33 -0.15
N GLU A 15 4.73 20.37 -1.07
CA GLU A 15 3.71 20.07 -2.06
C GLU A 15 3.16 18.66 -1.88
N ILE A 16 2.14 18.52 -1.03
CA ILE A 16 1.19 17.40 -1.16
C ILE A 16 0.36 17.71 -2.40
N HIS A 17 0.82 17.22 -3.56
CA HIS A 17 0.12 17.47 -4.82
C HIS A 17 -1.26 16.80 -4.86
N GLU A 18 -1.40 15.58 -4.30
CA GLU A 18 -2.67 14.87 -4.33
C GLU A 18 -2.81 13.86 -3.17
N THR A 19 -4.00 13.79 -2.59
CA THR A 19 -4.40 12.70 -1.70
C THR A 19 -5.51 11.90 -2.34
N ASP A 20 -5.28 10.62 -2.60
CA ASP A 20 -6.27 9.75 -3.24
C ASP A 20 -6.58 8.52 -2.36
N ALA A 21 -7.86 8.19 -2.25
CA ALA A 21 -8.36 6.99 -1.61
C ALA A 21 -7.80 5.70 -2.23
N VAL A 22 -7.37 5.73 -3.49
CA VAL A 22 -6.72 4.62 -4.18
C VAL A 22 -5.47 4.12 -3.44
N PHE A 23 -4.77 5.00 -2.71
CA PHE A 23 -3.55 4.66 -1.96
C PHE A 23 -3.81 4.28 -0.50
N ARG A 24 -5.07 4.30 -0.05
CA ARG A 24 -5.43 3.96 1.33
C ARG A 24 -5.07 2.51 1.67
N GLU A 25 -4.63 2.24 2.89
CA GLU A 25 -4.38 0.87 3.32
C GLU A 25 -5.63 -0.02 3.18
N SER A 26 -5.44 -1.26 2.75
CA SER A 26 -6.52 -2.24 2.70
C SER A 26 -6.87 -2.70 4.12
N PRO A 27 -8.12 -2.51 4.59
CA PRO A 27 -8.51 -2.85 5.95
C PRO A 27 -8.36 -4.35 6.17
N LEU A 28 -7.86 -4.76 7.34
CA LEU A 28 -7.86 -6.18 7.69
C LEU A 28 -9.32 -6.66 7.78
N PRO A 29 -9.68 -7.76 7.11
CA PRO A 29 -10.95 -8.39 7.37
C PRO A 29 -10.96 -8.92 8.80
N TYR A 30 -12.13 -8.99 9.41
CA TYR A 30 -12.28 -9.49 10.77
C TYR A 30 -13.59 -10.26 10.90
N PHE A 31 -13.59 -11.20 11.83
CA PHE A 31 -14.75 -12.01 12.11
C PHE A 31 -15.70 -11.31 13.11
N ASN A 32 -17.00 -11.62 13.06
CA ASN A 32 -18.02 -11.07 13.96
C ASN A 32 -18.04 -11.71 15.37
N TRP A 33 -17.09 -12.60 15.67
CA TRP A 33 -17.00 -13.38 16.91
C TRP A 33 -15.58 -13.25 17.47
N SER A 34 -15.46 -13.31 18.80
CA SER A 34 -14.23 -12.97 19.52
C SER A 34 -13.42 -14.20 19.95
N TRP A 35 -13.78 -15.40 19.47
CA TRP A 35 -13.16 -16.67 19.83
C TRP A 35 -12.42 -17.26 18.63
N PRO A 36 -11.20 -17.79 18.77
CA PRO A 36 -10.39 -17.97 19.99
C PRO A 36 -9.64 -16.71 20.49
N PHE A 37 -9.25 -16.72 21.77
CA PHE A 37 -8.40 -15.69 22.40
C PHE A 37 -6.93 -15.88 22.00
N LEU A 38 -6.56 -15.31 20.85
CA LEU A 38 -5.17 -15.22 20.40
C LEU A 38 -4.64 -13.80 20.59
N SER A 39 -3.31 -13.66 20.58
CA SER A 39 -2.69 -12.34 20.58
C SER A 39 -3.10 -11.53 19.34
N PHE A 40 -3.11 -10.20 19.46
CA PHE A 40 -3.43 -9.30 18.34
C PHE A 40 -2.57 -9.57 17.10
N PHE A 41 -1.27 -9.78 17.28
CA PHE A 41 -0.35 -10.04 16.17
C PHE A 41 -0.65 -11.38 15.48
N THR A 42 -0.96 -12.42 16.26
CA THR A 42 -1.36 -13.73 15.72
C THR A 42 -2.63 -13.60 14.88
N TRP A 43 -3.65 -12.90 15.39
CA TRP A 43 -4.88 -12.63 14.65
C TRP A 43 -4.61 -11.82 13.38
N ALA A 44 -3.79 -10.77 13.45
CA ALA A 44 -3.48 -9.93 12.30
C ALA A 44 -2.78 -10.72 11.19
N VAL A 45 -1.83 -11.60 11.54
CA VAL A 45 -1.15 -12.48 10.57
C VAL A 45 -2.12 -13.50 10.00
N ALA A 46 -2.90 -14.20 10.84
CA ALA A 46 -3.87 -15.20 10.40
C ALA A 46 -4.93 -14.61 9.46
N LEU A 47 -5.52 -13.47 9.82
CA LEU A 47 -6.50 -12.76 9.00
C LEU A 47 -5.90 -12.28 7.68
N ARG A 48 -4.63 -11.85 7.68
CA ARG A 48 -3.94 -11.47 6.45
C ARG A 48 -3.69 -12.68 5.55
N VAL A 49 -3.34 -13.83 6.10
CA VAL A 49 -3.18 -15.07 5.33
C VAL A 49 -4.53 -15.51 4.74
N LEU A 50 -5.59 -15.54 5.55
CA LEU A 50 -6.95 -15.84 5.07
C LEU A 50 -7.39 -14.87 3.96
N TRP A 51 -7.06 -13.60 4.10
CA TRP A 51 -7.33 -12.58 3.09
C TRP A 51 -6.63 -12.86 1.75
N LEU A 52 -5.40 -13.38 1.78
CA LEU A 52 -4.71 -13.83 0.56
C LEU A 52 -5.45 -14.99 -0.13
N PHE A 53 -6.16 -15.82 0.63
CA PHE A 53 -7.03 -16.89 0.13
C PHE A 53 -8.45 -16.41 -0.22
N GLY A 54 -8.73 -15.11 -0.14
CA GLY A 54 -10.00 -14.52 -0.56
C GLY A 54 -10.99 -14.23 0.56
N PHE A 55 -10.61 -14.39 1.83
CA PHE A 55 -11.44 -13.95 2.95
C PHE A 55 -11.58 -12.42 2.96
N ALA A 56 -12.82 -11.93 2.89
CA ALA A 56 -13.09 -10.50 2.77
C ALA A 56 -14.20 -10.01 3.72
N THR A 57 -14.62 -10.83 4.68
CA THR A 57 -15.69 -10.46 5.62
C THR A 57 -15.31 -9.20 6.39
N ASN A 58 -16.21 -8.21 6.39
CA ASN A 58 -16.02 -6.87 6.98
C ASN A 58 -14.74 -6.13 6.50
N GLY A 59 -14.21 -6.51 5.35
CA GLY A 59 -13.00 -5.93 4.77
C GLY A 59 -13.13 -5.76 3.27
N GLU A 60 -12.03 -5.36 2.64
CA GLU A 60 -11.91 -5.31 1.19
C GLU A 60 -11.41 -6.68 0.69
N SER A 61 -11.88 -7.17 -0.46
CA SER A 61 -11.34 -8.40 -1.02
C SER A 61 -9.96 -8.19 -1.63
N ILE A 62 -9.13 -9.24 -1.71
CA ILE A 62 -7.84 -9.15 -2.40
C ILE A 62 -7.99 -8.76 -3.88
N LYS A 63 -9.09 -9.17 -4.54
CA LYS A 63 -9.37 -8.80 -5.93
C LYS A 63 -9.59 -7.29 -6.06
N THR A 64 -10.41 -6.72 -5.17
CA THR A 64 -10.68 -5.28 -5.12
C THR A 64 -9.41 -4.50 -4.80
N ALA A 65 -8.63 -4.94 -3.81
CA ALA A 65 -7.37 -4.30 -3.44
C ALA A 65 -6.33 -4.34 -4.57
N ARG A 66 -6.26 -5.44 -5.34
CA ARG A 66 -5.40 -5.53 -6.53
C ARG A 66 -5.86 -4.59 -7.64
N ALA A 67 -7.15 -4.56 -7.95
CA ALA A 67 -7.69 -3.63 -8.95
C ALA A 67 -7.37 -2.17 -8.56
N ARG A 68 -7.51 -1.84 -7.28
CA ARG A 68 -7.15 -0.54 -6.73
C ARG A 68 -5.65 -0.26 -6.83
N ALA A 69 -4.80 -1.23 -6.52
CA ALA A 69 -3.36 -1.10 -6.68
C ALA A 69 -2.95 -0.91 -8.15
N GLN A 70 -3.65 -1.55 -9.09
CA GLN A 70 -3.43 -1.38 -10.53
C GLN A 70 -3.75 0.06 -10.97
N THR A 71 -4.87 0.62 -10.50
CA THR A 71 -5.21 2.04 -10.70
C THR A 71 -4.16 2.96 -10.09
N GLY A 72 -3.74 2.69 -8.85
CA GLY A 72 -2.70 3.46 -8.16
C GLY A 72 -1.36 3.45 -8.89
N ALA A 73 -0.90 2.28 -9.36
CA ALA A 73 0.31 2.15 -10.16
C ALA A 73 0.20 2.91 -11.49
N GLY A 74 -0.98 2.90 -12.12
CA GLY A 74 -1.26 3.71 -13.31
C GLY A 74 -1.11 5.20 -13.06
N LYS A 75 -1.68 5.72 -11.97
CA LYS A 75 -1.54 7.12 -11.56
C LYS A 75 -0.08 7.50 -11.31
N LEU A 76 0.66 6.68 -10.54
CA LEU A 76 2.08 6.93 -10.29
C LEU A 76 2.90 6.97 -11.58
N HIS A 77 2.61 6.06 -12.51
CA HIS A 77 3.27 6.06 -13.81
C HIS A 77 2.99 7.34 -14.60
N GLN A 78 1.74 7.80 -14.61
CA GLN A 78 1.36 9.05 -15.26
C GLN A 78 2.09 10.25 -14.63
N TYR A 79 2.03 10.40 -13.30
CA TYR A 79 2.71 11.50 -12.62
C TYR A 79 4.23 11.47 -12.80
N ALA A 80 4.86 10.29 -12.79
CA ALA A 80 6.28 10.17 -13.08
C ALA A 80 6.61 10.57 -14.52
N THR A 81 5.71 10.32 -15.47
CA THR A 81 5.91 10.74 -16.88
C THR A 81 5.75 12.24 -17.06
N GLU A 82 4.80 12.85 -16.35
CA GLU A 82 4.50 14.29 -16.44
C GLU A 82 5.48 15.16 -15.64
N HIS A 83 5.93 14.69 -14.46
CA HIS A 83 6.73 15.46 -13.50
C HIS A 83 8.13 14.88 -13.25
N GLY A 84 8.51 13.80 -13.94
CA GLY A 84 9.82 13.13 -13.83
C GLY A 84 9.92 12.15 -12.66
N SER A 85 9.63 12.59 -11.44
CA SER A 85 9.67 11.72 -10.25
C SER A 85 8.44 11.92 -9.37
N VAL A 86 7.95 10.82 -8.79
CA VAL A 86 6.78 10.84 -7.90
C VAL A 86 7.11 10.12 -6.60
N PHE A 87 6.69 10.70 -5.48
CA PHE A 87 6.80 10.09 -4.17
C PHE A 87 5.43 9.67 -3.66
N LEU A 88 5.28 8.39 -3.32
CA LEU A 88 4.09 7.87 -2.66
C LEU A 88 4.39 7.55 -1.20
N LEU A 89 3.69 8.23 -0.29
CA LEU A 89 3.64 7.83 1.10
C LEU A 89 2.34 7.09 1.40
N GLY A 90 2.46 5.83 1.83
CA GLY A 90 1.33 4.94 2.05
C GLY A 90 1.57 3.95 3.18
N HIS A 91 0.87 2.82 3.13
CA HIS A 91 0.98 1.74 4.11
C HIS A 91 1.43 0.44 3.43
N GLY A 92 1.97 -0.48 4.22
CA GLY A 92 2.76 -1.60 3.72
C GLY A 92 2.05 -2.52 2.73
N ILE A 93 0.78 -2.90 2.98
CA ILE A 93 0.13 -3.90 2.11
C ILE A 93 -0.24 -3.27 0.77
N MET A 94 -0.87 -2.09 0.78
CA MET A 94 -1.19 -1.39 -0.45
C MET A 94 0.08 -1.05 -1.25
N ASN A 95 1.14 -0.55 -0.61
CA ASN A 95 2.40 -0.27 -1.27
C ASN A 95 3.02 -1.54 -1.89
N ARG A 96 2.92 -2.69 -1.22
CA ARG A 96 3.40 -3.97 -1.77
C ARG A 96 2.58 -4.43 -2.97
N LEU A 97 1.27 -4.19 -3.00
CA LEU A 97 0.45 -4.47 -4.17
C LEU A 97 0.79 -3.53 -5.33
N ILE A 98 0.91 -2.23 -5.06
CA ILE A 98 1.29 -1.24 -6.08
C ILE A 98 2.67 -1.56 -6.65
N ALA A 99 3.63 -1.92 -5.81
CA ALA A 99 4.95 -2.38 -6.23
C ALA A 99 4.88 -3.58 -7.20
N LYS A 100 4.02 -4.56 -6.93
CA LYS A 100 3.82 -5.69 -7.84
C LYS A 100 3.24 -5.24 -9.20
N GLU A 101 2.29 -4.31 -9.19
CA GLU A 101 1.69 -3.76 -10.41
C GLU A 101 2.66 -2.84 -11.18
N LEU A 102 3.55 -2.12 -10.49
CA LEU A 102 4.64 -1.39 -11.13
C LEU A 102 5.62 -2.35 -11.80
N SER A 103 6.03 -3.42 -11.11
CA SER A 103 6.92 -4.43 -11.69
C SER A 103 6.30 -5.17 -12.87
N SER A 104 5.00 -5.48 -12.85
CA SER A 104 4.31 -6.06 -14.00
C SER A 104 4.28 -5.11 -15.22
N LYS A 105 4.36 -3.80 -14.99
CA LYS A 105 4.46 -2.74 -16.01
C LYS A 105 5.90 -2.38 -16.40
N GLY A 106 6.88 -3.19 -15.99
CA GLY A 106 8.30 -3.05 -16.40
C GLY A 106 9.15 -2.16 -15.49
N TRP A 107 8.61 -1.65 -14.38
CA TRP A 107 9.42 -0.92 -13.40
C TRP A 107 10.31 -1.87 -12.59
N LYS A 108 11.58 -1.52 -12.43
CA LYS A 108 12.57 -2.29 -11.69
C LYS A 108 12.84 -1.62 -10.36
N LYS A 109 12.85 -2.40 -9.28
CA LYS A 109 13.30 -1.93 -7.97
C LYS A 109 14.82 -1.75 -8.03
N VAL A 110 15.29 -0.52 -7.79
CA VAL A 110 16.72 -0.19 -7.80
C VAL A 110 17.28 -0.02 -6.39
N GLU A 111 16.43 0.38 -5.43
CA GLU A 111 16.85 0.65 -4.06
C GLU A 111 15.75 0.29 -3.06
N SER A 112 16.12 -0.16 -1.87
CA SER A 112 15.23 -0.32 -0.71
C SER A 112 16.01 -0.44 0.58
N ASN A 113 15.45 0.05 1.68
CA ASN A 113 16.02 -0.06 3.04
C ASN A 113 15.26 -1.06 3.95
N GLY A 114 14.45 -1.95 3.38
CA GLY A 114 13.77 -3.03 4.11
C GLY A 114 12.24 -2.91 4.14
N GLU A 115 11.61 -3.52 5.16
CA GLU A 115 10.15 -3.62 5.32
C GLU A 115 9.62 -3.09 6.66
N ASN A 116 10.46 -2.35 7.40
CA ASN A 116 10.10 -1.78 8.70
C ASN A 116 9.28 -0.50 8.56
N TYR A 117 8.83 0.06 9.69
CA TYR A 117 8.24 1.40 9.70
C TYR A 117 9.19 2.40 9.03
N TRP A 118 8.64 3.29 8.18
CA TRP A 118 9.40 4.28 7.39
C TRP A 118 10.38 3.69 6.35
N SER A 119 10.26 2.42 6.01
CA SER A 119 11.00 1.87 4.88
C SER A 119 10.52 2.47 3.55
N TYR A 120 11.44 2.64 2.61
CA TYR A 120 11.15 3.05 1.23
C TYR A 120 11.66 2.03 0.22
N SER A 121 11.19 2.21 -1.01
CA SER A 121 11.67 1.48 -2.18
C SER A 121 11.63 2.43 -3.36
N VAL A 122 12.71 2.46 -4.15
CA VAL A 122 12.79 3.23 -5.39
C VAL A 122 12.60 2.29 -6.55
N TYR A 123 11.74 2.69 -7.48
CA TYR A 123 11.48 1.97 -8.72
C TYR A 123 11.81 2.89 -9.90
N GLU A 124 12.52 2.34 -10.87
CA GLU A 124 12.90 3.04 -12.10
C GLU A 124 12.44 2.24 -13.31
N ARG A 125 12.09 2.95 -14.39
CA ARG A 125 11.78 2.34 -15.68
C ARG A 125 12.78 2.86 -16.70
N LEU A 126 13.64 1.95 -17.15
CA LEU A 126 14.62 2.16 -18.22
C LEU A 126 13.93 2.12 -19.59
#